data_AF-A0A2N7RJY1-F1
#
_entry.id   AF-A0A2N7RJY1-F1
#
_cell.length_a   1.000
_cell.length_b   1.000
_cell.length_c   1.000
_cell.angle_alpha   90.00
_cell.angle_beta   90.00
_cell.angle_gamma   90.00
#
_symmetry.space_group_name_H-M   'P 1'
#
loop_
_entity.id
_entity.type
_entity.pdbx_description
1 polymer ?
#
loop_
_entity_poly.entity_id
_entity_poly.type
_entity_poly.pdbx_seq_one_letter_code
_entity_poly.pdbx_strand_id
1 'polypeptide(L)'
;MNSQARLQAAQPAFEAARLFNLLGVGIDVLRAIAAGVLLVAALSLFVALYGALEERKWDMAILRTLGASPFKLLRLLLAQGLLLSLAGAAIGWLLGHAGIGILESMQDLNLQPWRILAAEAWLPVIAAAVGLLAAAIPAARAYRTDIAATLARP
;
A
#
# COMPACT_ATOMS: atom_id res chain seq x y z
N MET A 1 35.52 0.14 -52.53
CA MET A 1 35.97 0.20 -51.12
C MET A 1 35.22 1.34 -50.42
N ASN A 2 34.74 1.07 -49.22
CA ASN A 2 34.21 2.01 -48.22
C ASN A 2 32.72 2.41 -48.26
N SER A 3 31.86 1.45 -47.89
CA SER A 3 30.50 1.67 -47.37
C SER A 3 30.43 1.57 -45.83
N GLN A 4 31.58 1.53 -45.12
CA GLN A 4 31.66 1.28 -43.68
C GLN A 4 31.62 2.55 -42.81
N ALA A 5 31.73 3.74 -43.40
CA ALA A 5 31.81 5.01 -42.67
C ALA A 5 30.50 5.50 -42.01
N ARG A 6 29.35 4.84 -42.24
CA ARG A 6 28.04 5.22 -41.65
C ARG A 6 27.54 4.30 -40.54
N LEU A 7 28.28 3.24 -40.18
CA LEU A 7 27.87 2.26 -39.16
C LEU A 7 28.38 2.59 -37.74
N GLN A 8 29.36 3.49 -37.59
CA GLN A 8 30.00 3.78 -36.30
C GLN A 8 29.30 4.86 -35.46
N ALA A 9 28.35 5.62 -36.03
CA ALA A 9 27.56 6.61 -35.28
C ALA A 9 26.28 6.02 -34.64
N ALA A 10 25.87 4.80 -35.02
CA ALA A 10 24.66 4.14 -34.52
C ALA A 10 24.89 3.25 -33.29
N GLN A 11 26.13 2.85 -32.98
CA GLN A 11 26.42 1.85 -31.94
C GLN A 11 26.20 2.33 -30.48
N PRO A 12 26.52 3.56 -30.08
CA PRO A 12 26.31 3.98 -28.68
C PRO A 12 24.83 4.26 -28.38
N ALA A 13 24.12 4.89 -29.31
CA ALA A 13 22.71 5.26 -29.12
C ALA A 13 21.78 4.04 -29.08
N PHE A 14 22.08 3.01 -29.89
CA PHE A 14 21.30 1.77 -29.90
C PHE A 14 21.53 0.92 -28.64
N GLU A 15 22.78 0.78 -28.18
CA GLU A 15 23.08 0.06 -26.93
C GLU A 15 22.55 0.80 -25.69
N ALA A 16 22.65 2.14 -25.66
CA ALA A 16 22.02 2.93 -24.60
C ALA A 16 20.49 2.75 -24.59
N ALA A 17 19.83 2.80 -25.75
CA ALA A 17 18.39 2.54 -25.87
C ALA A 17 18.03 1.11 -25.42
N ARG A 18 18.86 0.12 -25.73
CA ARG A 18 18.68 -1.26 -25.27
C ARG A 18 18.78 -1.36 -23.74
N LEU A 19 19.77 -0.72 -23.12
CA LEU A 19 19.90 -0.67 -21.66
C LEU A 19 18.70 0.02 -21.01
N PHE A 20 18.24 1.15 -21.55
CA PHE A 20 17.05 1.85 -21.04
C PHE A 20 15.78 1.01 -21.17
N ASN A 21 15.63 0.24 -22.26
CA ASN A 21 14.51 -0.69 -22.41
C ASN A 21 14.57 -1.84 -21.39
N LEU A 22 15.75 -2.42 -21.16
CA LEU A 22 15.93 -3.47 -20.14
C LEU A 22 15.67 -2.93 -18.73
N LEU A 23 16.14 -1.73 -18.41
CA LEU A 23 15.84 -1.03 -17.15
C LEU A 23 14.35 -0.75 -17.01
N GLY A 24 13.69 -0.28 -18.08
CA GLY A 24 12.25 -0.01 -18.11
C GLY A 24 11.44 -1.26 -17.77
N VAL A 25 11.69 -2.37 -18.47
CA VAL A 25 11.02 -3.66 -18.21
C VAL A 25 11.28 -4.13 -16.78
N GLY A 26 12.52 -4.02 -16.27
CA GLY A 26 12.85 -4.38 -14.90
C GLY A 26 12.06 -3.58 -13.86
N ILE A 27 11.97 -2.26 -14.04
CA ILE A 27 11.20 -1.37 -13.16
C ILE A 27 9.70 -1.72 -13.21
N ASP A 28 9.15 -2.01 -14.38
CA ASP A 28 7.73 -2.35 -14.51
C ASP A 28 7.38 -3.68 -13.86
N VAL A 29 8.27 -4.68 -13.95
CA VAL A 29 8.11 -5.95 -13.22
C VAL A 29 8.17 -5.72 -11.71
N LEU A 30 9.11 -4.91 -11.21
CA LEU A 30 9.18 -4.56 -9.79
C LEU A 30 7.93 -3.83 -9.30
N ARG A 31 7.39 -2.91 -10.11
CA ARG A 31 6.11 -2.22 -9.81
C ARG A 31 4.95 -3.20 -9.75
N ALA A 32 4.88 -4.16 -10.68
CA ALA A 32 3.83 -5.18 -10.67
C ALA A 32 3.91 -6.07 -9.43
N ILE A 33 5.12 -6.50 -9.03
CA ILE A 33 5.35 -7.25 -7.79
C ILE A 33 4.94 -6.42 -6.58
N ALA A 34 5.36 -5.15 -6.51
CA ALA A 34 5.01 -4.26 -5.40
C ALA A 34 3.49 -4.06 -5.30
N ALA A 35 2.79 -3.91 -6.41
CA ALA A 35 1.33 -3.84 -6.45
C ALA A 35 0.69 -5.14 -5.96
N GLY A 36 1.21 -6.30 -6.36
CA GLY A 36 0.75 -7.61 -5.88
C GLY A 36 0.93 -7.79 -4.37
N VAL A 37 2.11 -7.44 -3.84
CA VAL A 37 2.39 -7.48 -2.40
C VAL A 37 1.47 -6.52 -1.62
N LEU A 38 1.26 -5.31 -2.15
CA LEU A 38 0.34 -4.33 -1.55
C LEU A 38 -1.09 -4.87 -1.49
N LEU A 39 -1.56 -5.54 -2.54
CA LEU A 39 -2.89 -6.18 -2.56
C LEU A 39 -3.00 -7.29 -1.51
N VAL A 40 -2.00 -8.16 -1.40
CA VAL A 40 -1.97 -9.24 -0.40
C VAL A 40 -1.96 -8.66 1.03
N ALA A 41 -1.18 -7.60 1.26
CA ALA A 41 -1.15 -6.91 2.55
C ALA A 41 -2.50 -6.27 2.89
N ALA A 42 -3.15 -5.60 1.92
CA ALA A 42 -4.48 -5.02 2.10
C ALA A 42 -5.54 -6.09 2.41
N LEU A 43 -5.50 -7.24 1.72
CA LEU A 43 -6.40 -8.35 1.98
C LEU A 43 -6.18 -8.95 3.37
N SER A 44 -4.91 -9.10 3.78
CA SER A 44 -4.54 -9.61 5.11
C SER A 44 -5.05 -8.69 6.21
N LEU A 45 -4.89 -7.37 6.03
CA LEU A 45 -5.45 -6.36 6.93
C LEU A 45 -6.98 -6.45 6.99
N PHE A 46 -7.65 -6.57 5.84
CA PHE A 46 -9.10 -6.75 5.77
C PHE A 46 -9.55 -7.98 6.57
N VAL A 47 -8.91 -9.14 6.36
CA VAL A 47 -9.26 -10.39 7.06
C VAL A 47 -9.06 -10.25 8.57
N ALA A 48 -7.95 -9.63 9.01
CA ALA A 48 -7.68 -9.40 10.42
C ALA A 48 -8.74 -8.49 11.07
N LEU A 49 -9.08 -7.38 10.43
CA LEU A 49 -10.12 -6.46 10.90
C LEU A 49 -11.51 -7.11 10.92
N TYR A 50 -11.79 -7.95 9.92
CA TYR A 50 -13.04 -8.70 9.83
C TYR A 50 -13.15 -9.74 10.96
N GLY A 51 -12.09 -10.50 11.23
CA GLY A 51 -12.03 -11.46 12.34
C GLY A 51 -12.24 -10.76 13.68
N ALA A 52 -11.54 -9.65 13.92
CA ALA A 52 -11.68 -8.85 15.14
C ALA A 52 -13.10 -8.29 15.32
N LEU A 53 -13.81 -8.00 14.21
CA LEU A 53 -15.21 -7.60 14.24
C LEU A 53 -16.13 -8.76 14.66
N GLU A 54 -15.95 -9.95 14.07
CA GLU A 54 -16.73 -11.15 14.38
C GLU A 54 -16.63 -11.54 15.86
N GLU A 55 -15.41 -11.51 16.41
CA GLU A 55 -15.17 -11.79 17.83
C GLU A 55 -15.93 -10.81 18.75
N ARG A 56 -16.04 -9.54 18.34
CA ARG A 56 -16.71 -8.48 19.12
C ARG A 56 -18.21 -8.38 18.89
N LYS A 57 -18.81 -9.23 18.05
CA LYS A 57 -20.26 -9.20 17.78
C LYS A 57 -21.11 -9.49 19.02
N TRP A 58 -20.67 -10.41 19.87
CA TRP A 58 -21.37 -10.74 21.12
C TRP A 58 -21.42 -9.54 22.07
N ASP A 59 -20.29 -8.87 22.27
CA ASP A 59 -20.21 -7.66 23.09
C ASP A 59 -21.11 -6.55 22.55
N MET A 60 -21.18 -6.40 21.22
CA MET A 60 -22.07 -5.43 20.57
C MET A 60 -23.55 -5.77 20.77
N ALA A 61 -23.92 -7.05 20.72
CA ALA A 61 -25.30 -7.46 20.98
C ALA A 61 -25.73 -7.11 22.40
N ILE A 62 -24.85 -7.32 23.40
CA ILE A 62 -25.09 -6.94 24.80
C ILE A 62 -25.14 -5.42 24.96
N LEU A 63 -24.18 -4.68 24.40
CA LEU A 63 -24.15 -3.23 24.49
C LEU A 63 -25.39 -2.57 23.86
N ARG A 64 -25.99 -3.21 22.85
CA ARG A 64 -27.26 -2.76 22.25
C ARG A 64 -28.46 -2.95 23.15
N THR A 65 -28.54 -4.04 23.92
CA THR A 65 -29.63 -4.16 24.91
C THR A 65 -29.54 -3.08 25.98
N LEU A 66 -28.34 -2.50 26.16
CA LEU A 66 -28.07 -1.36 27.04
C LEU A 66 -28.14 0.01 26.34
N GLY A 67 -28.50 0.08 25.05
CA GLY A 67 -28.69 1.34 24.31
C GLY A 67 -27.42 2.01 23.78
N ALA A 68 -26.29 1.30 23.70
CA ALA A 68 -25.02 1.87 23.26
C ALA A 68 -24.90 2.03 21.73
N SER A 69 -24.10 3.02 21.30
CA SER A 69 -23.91 3.37 19.88
C SER A 69 -22.83 2.54 19.17
N PRO A 70 -23.10 2.00 17.96
CA PRO A 70 -22.13 1.24 17.14
C PRO A 70 -20.99 2.09 16.57
N PHE A 71 -21.12 3.42 16.66
CA PHE A 71 -20.23 4.36 16.00
C PHE A 71 -18.79 4.29 16.54
N LYS A 72 -18.62 3.83 17.78
CA LYS A 72 -17.31 3.65 18.40
C LYS A 72 -16.48 2.59 17.68
N LEU A 73 -17.08 1.46 17.30
CA LEU A 73 -16.36 0.38 16.63
C LEU A 73 -16.03 0.73 15.18
N LEU A 74 -16.96 1.43 14.49
CA LEU A 74 -16.72 2.00 13.16
C LEU A 74 -15.45 2.87 13.16
N ARG A 75 -15.40 3.86 14.06
CA ARG A 75 -14.26 4.78 14.18
C ARG A 75 -12.98 4.05 14.56
N LEU A 76 -13.07 3.05 15.44
CA LEU A 76 -11.92 2.25 15.84
C LEU A 76 -11.32 1.47 14.67
N LEU A 77 -12.14 0.78 13.88
CA LEU A 77 -11.69 -0.02 12.73
C LEU A 77 -11.07 0.85 11.64
N LEU A 78 -11.69 1.98 11.33
CA LEU A 78 -11.14 2.95 10.36
C LEU A 78 -9.81 3.54 10.86
N ALA A 79 -9.73 3.91 12.14
CA ALA A 79 -8.50 4.42 12.74
C ALA A 79 -7.39 3.35 12.75
N GLN A 80 -7.72 2.09 13.06
CA GLN A 80 -6.75 0.99 13.01
C GLN A 80 -6.20 0.80 11.60
N GLY A 81 -7.07 0.71 10.58
CA GLY A 81 -6.64 0.57 9.19
C GLY A 81 -5.77 1.73 8.72
N LEU A 82 -6.13 2.96 9.06
CA LEU A 82 -5.33 4.16 8.80
C LEU A 82 -3.97 4.11 9.48
N LEU A 83 -3.93 3.82 10.78
CA LEU A 83 -2.68 3.80 11.55
C LEU A 83 -1.74 2.70 11.05
N LEU A 84 -2.25 1.49 10.80
CA LEU A 84 -1.46 0.36 10.30
C LEU A 84 -0.87 0.65 8.92
N SER A 85 -1.68 1.19 8.00
CA SER A 85 -1.22 1.52 6.65
C SER A 85 -0.19 2.65 6.63
N LEU A 86 -0.41 3.72 7.40
CA LEU A 86 0.54 4.83 7.50
C LEU A 86 1.84 4.41 8.18
N ALA A 87 1.78 3.61 9.25
CA ALA A 87 2.98 3.07 9.90
C ALA A 87 3.77 2.18 8.95
N GLY A 88 3.09 1.28 8.22
CA GLY A 88 3.71 0.45 7.20
C GLY A 88 4.37 1.26 6.09
N ALA A 89 3.72 2.32 5.62
CA ALA A 89 4.27 3.22 4.62
C ALA A 89 5.49 4.00 5.12
N ALA A 90 5.46 4.51 6.35
CA ALA A 90 6.59 5.20 6.96
C ALA A 90 7.80 4.26 7.13
N ILE A 91 7.56 3.03 7.60
CA ILE A 91 8.61 2.02 7.75
C ILE A 91 9.16 1.62 6.37
N GLY A 92 8.29 1.35 5.39
CA GLY A 92 8.70 1.00 4.02
C GLY A 92 9.50 2.13 3.35
N TRP A 93 9.10 3.38 3.56
CA TRP A 93 9.81 4.56 3.07
C TRP A 93 11.22 4.66 3.66
N LEU A 94 11.35 4.51 4.99
CA LEU A 94 12.63 4.49 5.68
C LEU A 94 13.52 3.34 5.20
N LEU A 95 12.97 2.13 5.06
CA LEU A 95 13.72 0.96 4.58
C LEU A 95 14.16 1.14 3.12
N GLY A 96 13.34 1.76 2.28
CA GLY A 96 13.70 2.08 0.90
C GLY A 96 14.89 3.05 0.83
N HIS A 97 14.84 4.13 1.61
CA HIS A 97 15.92 5.12 1.70
C HIS A 97 17.20 4.51 2.29
N ALA A 98 17.07 3.69 3.34
CA ALA A 98 18.19 2.95 3.91
C ALA A 98 18.82 1.98 2.89
N GLY A 99 18.00 1.29 2.09
CA GLY A 99 18.47 0.41 1.01
C GLY A 99 19.27 1.16 -0.06
N ILE A 100 18.82 2.34 -0.45
CA ILE A 100 19.57 3.22 -1.37
C ILE A 100 20.90 3.65 -0.73
N GLY A 101 20.90 3.99 0.55
CA GLY A 101 22.12 4.36 1.28
C GLY A 101 23.14 3.22 1.37
N ILE A 102 22.67 1.99 1.58
CA ILE A 102 23.53 0.80 1.54
C ILE A 102 24.12 0.61 0.15
N LEU A 103 23.30 0.72 -0.90
CA LEU A 103 23.78 0.54 -2.28
C LEU A 103 24.85 1.57 -2.66
N GLU A 104 24.63 2.83 -2.28
CA GLU A 104 25.60 3.91 -2.48
C GLU A 104 26.94 3.60 -1.79
N SER A 105 26.88 3.09 -0.55
CA SER A 105 28.09 2.72 0.20
C SER A 105 28.90 1.59 -0.43
N MET A 106 28.29 0.79 -1.30
CA MET A 106 28.95 -0.36 -1.96
C MET A 106 29.44 -0.05 -3.37
N GLN A 107 28.78 0.85 -4.10
CA GLN A 107 28.98 1.02 -5.54
C GLN A 107 29.35 2.45 -5.99
N ASP A 108 29.47 3.42 -5.07
CA ASP A 108 29.85 4.83 -5.34
C ASP A 108 29.13 5.41 -6.57
N LEU A 109 27.80 5.30 -6.55
CA LEU A 109 26.92 5.59 -7.68
C LEU A 109 26.49 7.07 -7.73
N ASN A 110 27.00 7.89 -6.80
CA ASN A 110 26.62 9.29 -6.60
C ASN A 110 25.11 9.46 -6.37
N LEU A 111 24.49 8.51 -5.66
CA LEU A 111 23.10 8.58 -5.23
C LEU A 111 22.98 9.50 -4.02
N GLN A 112 21.82 10.15 -3.89
CA GLN A 112 21.47 10.97 -2.73
C GLN A 112 20.36 10.26 -1.95
N PRO A 113 20.69 9.38 -0.99
CA PRO A 113 19.71 8.45 -0.40
C PRO A 113 18.59 9.16 0.34
N TRP A 114 18.85 10.34 0.89
CA TRP A 114 17.91 11.12 1.71
C TRP A 114 17.21 12.23 0.94
N ARG A 115 17.35 12.27 -0.39
CA ARG A 115 16.66 13.26 -1.21
C ARG A 115 15.21 12.82 -1.42
N ILE A 116 14.28 13.56 -0.83
CA ILE A 116 12.85 13.35 -0.99
C ILE A 116 12.43 13.77 -2.40
N LEU A 117 11.91 12.83 -3.20
CA LEU A 117 11.31 13.14 -4.49
C LEU A 117 9.88 13.65 -4.32
N ALA A 118 9.44 14.56 -5.21
CA ALA A 118 8.07 15.04 -5.23
C ALA A 118 7.04 13.90 -5.36
N ALA A 119 7.39 12.82 -6.08
CA ALA A 119 6.56 11.63 -6.24
C ALA A 119 6.26 10.92 -4.90
N GLU A 120 7.11 11.06 -3.89
CA GLU A 120 6.93 10.44 -2.57
C GLU A 120 5.81 11.12 -1.77
N ALA A 121 5.42 12.35 -2.12
CA ALA A 121 4.30 13.04 -1.49
C ALA A 121 2.97 12.30 -1.65
N TRP A 122 2.83 11.46 -2.69
CA TRP A 122 1.66 10.62 -2.90
C TRP A 122 1.64 9.36 -2.04
N LEU A 123 2.77 8.94 -1.48
CA LEU A 123 2.88 7.73 -0.67
C LEU A 123 1.92 7.70 0.54
N PRO A 124 1.84 8.75 1.38
CA PRO A 124 0.88 8.75 2.50
C PRO A 124 -0.58 8.74 2.03
N VAL A 125 -0.87 9.35 0.87
CA VAL A 125 -2.23 9.37 0.29
C VAL A 125 -2.63 7.97 -0.16
N ILE A 126 -1.74 7.27 -0.86
CA ILE A 126 -1.96 5.89 -1.31
C ILE A 126 -2.09 4.97 -0.09
N ALA A 127 -1.22 5.11 0.90
CA ALA A 127 -1.27 4.31 2.13
C ALA A 127 -2.60 4.49 2.87
N ALA A 128 -3.01 5.75 3.09
CA ALA A 128 -4.29 6.07 3.73
C ALA A 128 -5.47 5.50 2.92
N ALA A 129 -5.45 5.63 1.59
CA ALA A 129 -6.48 5.05 0.74
C ALA A 129 -6.56 3.53 0.88
N VAL A 130 -5.43 2.82 0.86
CA VAL A 130 -5.38 1.36 1.02
C VAL A 130 -5.90 0.94 2.40
N GLY A 131 -5.46 1.61 3.48
CA GLY A 131 -5.93 1.31 4.83
C GLY A 131 -7.43 1.56 5.01
N LEU A 132 -7.94 2.66 4.46
CA LEU A 132 -9.36 2.98 4.48
C LEU A 132 -10.17 1.98 3.66
N LEU A 133 -9.72 1.62 2.45
CA LEU A 133 -10.42 0.65 1.60
C LEU A 133 -10.47 -0.74 2.25
N ALA A 134 -9.36 -1.19 2.84
CA ALA A 134 -9.31 -2.45 3.58
C ALA A 134 -10.26 -2.44 4.79
N ALA A 135 -10.35 -1.31 5.51
CA ALA A 135 -11.24 -1.17 6.66
C ALA A 135 -12.70 -0.83 6.30
N ALA A 136 -12.99 -0.34 5.08
CA ALA A 136 -14.30 0.20 4.72
C ALA A 136 -15.41 -0.84 4.79
N ILE A 137 -15.18 -2.05 4.27
CA ILE A 137 -16.16 -3.14 4.27
C ILE A 137 -16.48 -3.61 5.70
N PRO A 138 -15.50 -4.00 6.55
CA PRO A 138 -15.80 -4.43 7.91
C PRO A 138 -16.40 -3.28 8.75
N ALA A 139 -15.91 -2.04 8.55
CA ALA A 139 -16.47 -0.86 9.20
C ALA A 139 -17.95 -0.64 8.81
N ALA A 140 -18.29 -0.69 7.52
CA ALA A 140 -19.67 -0.57 7.05
C ALA A 140 -20.57 -1.70 7.57
N ARG A 141 -20.04 -2.93 7.66
CA ARG A 141 -20.78 -4.03 8.29
C ARG A 141 -21.05 -3.78 9.76
N ALA A 142 -20.08 -3.30 10.54
CA ALA A 142 -20.30 -2.94 11.94
C ALA A 142 -21.47 -1.97 12.14
N TYR A 143 -21.62 -1.01 11.20
CA TYR A 143 -22.75 -0.09 11.18
C TYR A 143 -24.08 -0.74 10.76
N ARG A 144 -24.08 -1.59 9.72
CA ARG A 144 -25.31 -2.20 9.18
C ARG A 144 -25.87 -3.36 10.03
N THR A 145 -25.02 -4.06 10.79
CA THR A 145 -25.49 -5.11 11.72
C THR A 145 -26.32 -4.53 12.88
N ASP A 146 -26.49 -3.20 12.99
CA ASP A 146 -27.29 -2.54 14.03
C ASP A 146 -28.77 -2.31 13.66
N ILE A 147 -29.08 -2.00 12.40
CA ILE A 147 -30.39 -1.38 12.10
C ILE A 147 -31.44 -2.38 11.57
N ALA A 148 -31.03 -3.48 10.94
CA ALA A 148 -31.95 -4.27 10.09
C ALA A 148 -32.55 -5.54 10.73
N ALA A 149 -32.07 -6.02 11.88
CA ALA A 149 -32.45 -7.36 12.39
C ALA A 149 -33.40 -7.36 13.59
N THR A 150 -33.59 -6.24 14.30
CA THR A 150 -34.29 -6.22 15.60
C THR A 150 -35.70 -5.63 15.54
N LEU A 151 -36.18 -5.17 14.37
CA LEU A 151 -37.53 -4.62 14.20
C LEU A 151 -38.49 -5.50 13.39
N ALA A 152 -38.08 -6.72 12.99
CA ALA A 152 -38.89 -7.57 12.10
C ALA A 152 -38.97 -9.05 12.51
N ARG A 153 -38.62 -9.40 13.75
CA ARG A 153 -38.93 -10.74 14.30
C ARG A 153 -40.04 -10.59 15.34
N PRO A 154 -41.31 -10.90 14.98
CA PRO A 154 -42.38 -11.08 15.96
C PRO A 154 -42.09 -12.29 16.87
#